data_AF-A0A2V7ZSS3-F1
#
_entry.id   AF-A0A2V7ZSS3-F1
#
_cell.length_a   1.000
_cell.length_b   1.000
_cell.length_c   1.000
_cell.angle_alpha   90.00
_cell.angle_beta   90.00
_cell.angle_gamma   90.00
#
_symmetry.space_group_name_H-M   'P 1'
#
loop_
_entity.id
_entity.type
_entity.pdbx_description
1 polymer ?
#
loop_
_entity_poly.entity_id
_entity_poly.type
_entity_poly.pdbx_seq_one_letter_code
_entity_poly.pdbx_strand_id
1 'polypeptide(L)'
;MEPVISRLLQDYEAGKMTRRQLIQSLALAAAAAAPGGAALAAQAPAAVSAAGTPAPWKTVWLDHISYAVSDYKRSVDFYKNLMGWEVQNDNGKTQATLRIGNVGGIIIRNRRQPAADAQPSQPGRPPLTGVINHISYGVQPWDTDKVKAELERRGLSPRPDMVGDNFKSFHVTDPDGWDLQISNQTSFNRNTQ
;
A
#
# COMPACT_ATOMS: atom_id res chain seq x y z
N MET A 1 8.97 21.95 -35.71
CA MET A 1 8.49 22.36 -34.37
C MET A 1 7.45 23.46 -34.49
N GLU A 2 7.75 24.56 -35.17
CA GLU A 2 6.86 25.70 -35.37
C GLU A 2 5.44 25.35 -35.92
N PRO A 3 5.26 24.56 -37.00
CA PRO A 3 3.92 24.23 -37.50
C PRO A 3 3.07 23.37 -36.54
N VAL A 4 3.72 22.63 -35.63
CA VAL A 4 3.05 21.80 -34.61
C VAL A 4 2.53 22.68 -33.48
N ILE A 5 3.36 23.64 -33.02
CA ILE A 5 2.99 24.60 -31.98
C ILE A 5 1.86 25.52 -32.47
N SER A 6 1.95 26.01 -33.71
CA SER A 6 0.91 26.86 -34.29
C SER A 6 -0.45 26.16 -34.37
N ARG A 7 -0.48 24.87 -34.67
CA ARG A 7 -1.72 24.08 -34.69
C ARG A 7 -2.31 23.88 -33.30
N LEU A 8 -1.46 23.59 -32.29
CA LEU A 8 -1.89 23.47 -30.90
C LEU A 8 -2.49 24.78 -30.36
N LEU A 9 -1.90 25.93 -30.73
CA LEU A 9 -2.43 27.24 -30.36
C LEU A 9 -3.78 27.51 -31.05
N GLN A 10 -3.92 27.21 -32.34
CA GLN A 10 -5.19 27.35 -33.05
C GLN A 10 -6.31 26.49 -32.44
N ASP A 11 -6.02 25.25 -32.04
CA ASP A 11 -7.01 24.37 -31.42
C ASP A 11 -7.40 24.84 -29.99
N TYR A 12 -6.48 25.49 -29.26
CA TYR A 12 -6.79 26.15 -27.99
C TYR A 12 -7.66 27.40 -28.19
N GLU A 13 -7.29 28.28 -29.12
CA GLU A 13 -8.05 29.50 -29.44
C GLU A 13 -9.45 29.19 -29.97
N ALA A 14 -9.59 28.10 -30.73
CA ALA A 14 -10.89 27.61 -31.20
C ALA A 14 -11.69 26.85 -30.11
N GLY A 15 -11.19 26.77 -28.87
CA GLY A 15 -11.86 26.10 -27.74
C GLY A 15 -11.92 24.57 -27.85
N LYS A 16 -11.25 23.97 -28.83
CA LYS A 16 -11.17 22.50 -29.02
C LYS A 16 -10.21 21.84 -28.03
N MET A 17 -9.42 22.63 -27.33
CA MET A 17 -8.45 22.19 -26.35
C MET A 17 -8.50 23.06 -25.08
N THR A 18 -8.39 22.43 -23.92
CA THR A 18 -8.27 23.14 -22.64
C THR A 18 -6.83 23.63 -22.41
N ARG A 19 -6.67 24.66 -21.56
CA ARG A 19 -5.33 25.17 -21.19
C ARG A 19 -4.41 24.07 -20.65
N ARG A 20 -4.97 23.10 -19.92
CA ARG A 20 -4.23 21.94 -19.39
C ARG A 20 -3.70 21.04 -20.50
N GLN A 21 -4.55 20.73 -21.49
CA GLN A 21 -4.16 19.91 -22.64
C GLN A 21 -3.11 20.61 -23.51
N LEU A 22 -3.21 21.94 -23.68
CA LEU A 22 -2.18 22.74 -24.37
C LEU A 22 -0.81 22.60 -23.68
N ILE A 23 -0.76 22.82 -22.36
CA ILE A 23 0.47 22.72 -21.56
C ILE A 23 1.07 21.32 -21.65
N GLN A 24 0.25 20.28 -21.56
CA GLN A 24 0.70 18.89 -21.68
C GLN A 24 1.28 18.58 -23.07
N SER A 25 0.63 19.07 -24.13
CA SER A 25 1.04 18.81 -25.51
C SER A 25 2.35 19.52 -25.86
N LEU A 26 2.53 20.75 -25.37
CA LEU A 26 3.78 21.50 -25.50
C LEU A 26 4.92 20.86 -24.70
N ALA A 27 4.65 20.39 -23.47
CA ALA A 27 5.63 19.68 -22.66
C ALA A 27 6.11 18.38 -23.33
N LEU A 28 5.20 17.63 -23.97
CA LEU A 28 5.52 16.41 -24.70
C LEU A 28 6.36 16.68 -25.96
N ALA A 29 6.04 17.75 -26.71
CA ALA A 29 6.80 18.17 -27.87
C ALA A 29 8.23 18.64 -27.50
N ALA A 30 8.39 19.30 -26.36
CA ALA A 30 9.70 19.70 -25.85
C ALA A 30 10.55 18.49 -25.42
N ALA A 31 9.93 17.48 -24.79
CA ALA A 31 10.62 16.25 -24.41
C ALA A 31 11.12 15.43 -25.62
N ALA A 32 10.39 15.45 -26.74
CA ALA A 32 10.79 14.72 -27.96
C ALA A 32 11.96 15.36 -28.72
N ALA A 33 12.25 16.65 -28.50
CA ALA A 33 13.30 17.39 -29.21
C ALA A 33 14.68 17.37 -28.51
N ALA A 34 14.77 16.85 -27.28
CA ALA A 34 16.02 16.72 -26.56
C ALA A 34 16.82 15.48 -27.00
N PRO A 35 18.16 15.53 -27.08
CA PRO A 35 18.98 14.34 -27.21
C PRO A 35 18.69 13.38 -26.04
N GLY A 36 18.19 12.17 -26.33
CA GLY A 36 17.72 11.22 -25.31
C GLY A 36 16.23 11.32 -24.94
N GLY A 37 15.45 12.19 -25.60
CA GLY A 37 14.02 12.39 -25.37
C GLY A 37 13.16 11.13 -25.55
N ALA A 38 13.54 10.25 -26.49
CA ALA A 38 12.88 8.96 -26.69
C ALA A 38 13.09 8.00 -25.48
N ALA A 39 14.22 8.10 -24.78
CA ALA A 39 14.51 7.29 -23.61
C ALA A 39 13.80 7.79 -22.34
N LEU A 40 13.52 9.10 -22.25
CA LEU A 40 12.72 9.70 -21.17
C LEU A 40 11.23 9.46 -21.34
N ALA A 41 10.72 9.47 -22.59
CA ALA A 41 9.32 9.13 -22.88
C ALA A 41 8.98 7.68 -22.55
N ALA A 42 9.95 6.76 -22.66
CA ALA A 42 9.80 5.33 -22.32
C ALA A 42 9.80 5.06 -20.80
N GLN A 43 10.15 6.05 -19.97
CA GLN A 43 10.20 5.93 -18.49
C GLN A 43 9.06 6.68 -17.80
N ALA A 44 8.26 7.45 -18.54
CA ALA A 44 7.05 8.04 -17.98
C ALA A 44 6.09 6.88 -17.61
N PRO A 45 5.64 6.76 -16.35
CA PRO A 45 4.62 5.80 -16.00
C PRO A 45 3.44 6.03 -16.93
N ALA A 46 2.95 4.96 -17.56
CA ALA A 46 1.80 5.03 -18.46
C ALA A 46 0.70 5.83 -17.76
N ALA A 47 0.36 6.99 -18.32
CA ALA A 47 -0.69 7.82 -17.77
C ALA A 47 -1.97 6.98 -17.82
N VAL A 48 -2.45 6.55 -16.65
CA VAL A 48 -3.71 5.83 -16.54
C VAL A 48 -4.79 6.83 -16.95
N SER A 49 -5.40 6.62 -18.12
CA SER A 49 -6.47 7.50 -18.63
C SER A 49 -7.58 7.60 -17.60
N ALA A 50 -7.74 8.77 -17.01
CA ALA A 50 -8.59 9.01 -15.84
C ALA A 50 -10.10 9.13 -16.14
N ALA A 51 -10.60 8.56 -17.23
CA ALA A 51 -12.01 8.64 -17.56
C ALA A 51 -12.46 7.39 -18.32
N GLY A 52 -12.92 6.38 -17.58
CA GLY A 52 -13.60 5.21 -18.11
C GLY A 52 -14.75 4.82 -17.18
N THR A 53 -15.78 4.19 -17.74
CA THR A 53 -16.85 3.53 -16.98
C THR A 53 -16.23 2.65 -15.89
N PRO A 54 -16.79 2.62 -14.66
CA PRO A 54 -16.31 1.74 -13.61
C PRO A 54 -16.17 0.30 -14.13
N ALA A 55 -15.15 -0.41 -13.63
CA ALA A 55 -14.97 -1.82 -13.99
C ALA A 55 -16.24 -2.61 -13.62
N PRO A 56 -16.62 -3.65 -14.39
CA PRO A 56 -17.87 -4.39 -14.19
C PRO A 56 -17.84 -5.37 -13.00
N TRP A 57 -16.86 -5.24 -12.10
CA TRP A 57 -16.70 -6.06 -10.91
C TRP A 57 -16.60 -5.19 -9.65
N LYS A 58 -16.98 -5.77 -8.51
CA LYS A 58 -16.80 -5.18 -7.19
C LYS A 58 -15.86 -6.04 -6.37
N THR A 59 -15.08 -5.41 -5.51
CA THR A 59 -14.33 -6.11 -4.47
C THR A 59 -15.29 -6.77 -3.50
N VAL A 60 -15.09 -8.06 -3.24
CA VAL A 60 -15.93 -8.86 -2.32
C VAL A 60 -15.16 -9.43 -1.14
N TRP A 61 -13.82 -9.50 -1.25
CA TRP A 61 -12.97 -10.15 -0.26
C TRP A 61 -11.53 -9.63 -0.34
N LEU A 62 -10.85 -9.56 0.82
CA LEU A 62 -9.39 -9.43 0.88
C LEU A 62 -8.79 -10.84 0.79
N ASP A 63 -8.46 -11.28 -0.43
CA ASP A 63 -7.90 -12.61 -0.63
C ASP A 63 -6.61 -12.82 0.18
N HIS A 64 -5.59 -11.99 -0.06
CA HIS A 64 -4.40 -11.97 0.78
C HIS A 64 -3.59 -10.66 0.69
N ILE A 65 -2.79 -10.43 1.73
CA ILE A 65 -1.65 -9.50 1.72
C ILE A 65 -0.36 -10.31 1.53
N SER A 66 0.53 -9.89 0.63
CA SER A 66 1.86 -10.49 0.48
C SER A 66 2.85 -9.71 1.35
N TYR A 67 3.32 -10.31 2.45
CA TYR A 67 4.15 -9.67 3.45
C TYR A 67 5.58 -10.23 3.45
N ALA A 68 6.53 -9.37 3.13
CA ALA A 68 7.92 -9.73 2.93
C ALA A 68 8.71 -9.43 4.20
N VAL A 69 9.39 -10.44 4.74
CA VAL A 69 10.14 -10.33 5.99
C VAL A 69 11.53 -10.97 5.93
N SER A 70 12.37 -10.65 6.91
CA SER A 70 13.68 -11.24 7.13
C SER A 70 13.61 -12.69 7.63
N ASP A 71 12.67 -13.00 8.52
CA ASP A 71 12.42 -14.33 9.07
C ASP A 71 10.91 -14.58 9.25
N TYR A 72 10.34 -15.37 8.34
CA TYR A 72 8.92 -15.66 8.30
C TYR A 72 8.46 -16.41 9.54
N LYS A 73 9.29 -17.28 10.13
CA LYS A 73 8.88 -18.05 11.32
C LYS A 73 8.64 -17.13 12.50
N ARG A 74 9.53 -16.14 12.71
CA ARG A 74 9.38 -15.12 13.76
C ARG A 74 8.10 -14.31 13.60
N SER A 75 7.79 -13.87 12.38
CA SER A 75 6.53 -13.13 12.12
C SER A 75 5.30 -14.02 12.26
N VAL A 76 5.34 -15.27 11.78
CA VAL A 76 4.24 -16.24 11.96
C VAL A 76 3.94 -16.44 13.45
N ASP A 77 4.95 -16.73 14.26
CA ASP A 77 4.78 -16.92 15.70
C ASP A 77 4.25 -15.66 16.38
N PHE A 78 4.76 -14.49 16.01
CA PHE A 78 4.30 -13.21 16.53
C PHE A 78 2.80 -12.99 16.27
N TYR A 79 2.38 -13.05 15.00
CA TYR A 79 0.98 -12.77 14.64
C TYR A 79 0.02 -13.86 15.12
N LYS A 80 0.45 -15.14 15.13
CA LYS A 80 -0.33 -16.22 15.72
C LYS A 80 -0.55 -15.99 17.22
N ASN A 81 0.50 -15.65 17.96
CA ASN A 81 0.44 -15.55 19.42
C ASN A 81 -0.19 -14.24 19.89
N LEU A 82 -0.03 -13.14 19.15
CA LEU A 82 -0.58 -11.83 19.50
C LEU A 82 -1.98 -11.62 18.94
N MET A 83 -2.19 -11.93 17.66
CA MET A 83 -3.41 -11.59 16.92
C MET A 83 -4.33 -12.79 16.70
N GLY A 84 -3.94 -14.00 17.15
CA GLY A 84 -4.73 -15.21 16.97
C GLY A 84 -4.87 -15.65 15.51
N TRP A 85 -3.98 -15.22 14.63
CA TRP A 85 -4.03 -15.64 13.22
C TRP A 85 -3.70 -17.12 13.07
N GLU A 86 -4.38 -17.77 12.13
CA GLU A 86 -4.30 -19.22 11.98
C GLU A 86 -3.44 -19.61 10.78
N VAL A 87 -2.46 -20.49 10.98
CA VAL A 87 -1.66 -21.04 9.88
C VAL A 87 -2.55 -21.95 9.02
N GLN A 88 -2.69 -21.61 7.74
CA GLN A 88 -3.41 -22.39 6.74
C GLN A 88 -2.48 -23.32 5.97
N ASN A 89 -1.27 -22.83 5.66
CA ASN A 89 -0.24 -23.59 4.97
C ASN A 89 1.13 -23.07 5.37
N ASP A 90 2.11 -23.94 5.55
CA ASP A 90 3.51 -23.57 5.80
C ASP A 90 4.39 -24.49 4.96
N ASN A 91 5.29 -23.91 4.16
CA ASN A 91 6.20 -24.69 3.33
C ASN A 91 7.46 -25.18 4.09
N GLY A 92 7.60 -24.80 5.36
CA GLY A 92 8.71 -25.14 6.26
C GLY A 92 10.03 -24.44 5.96
N LYS A 93 10.12 -23.71 4.85
CA LYS A 93 11.39 -23.20 4.28
C LYS A 93 11.45 -21.68 4.22
N THR A 94 10.46 -21.07 3.59
CA THR A 94 10.53 -19.65 3.21
C THR A 94 9.22 -18.91 3.34
N GLN A 95 8.08 -19.56 3.58
CA GLN A 95 6.81 -18.84 3.71
C GLN A 95 5.72 -19.66 4.38
N ALA A 96 4.77 -18.94 4.96
CA ALA A 96 3.50 -19.47 5.43
C ALA A 96 2.34 -18.56 5.00
N THR A 97 1.18 -19.18 4.79
CA THR A 97 -0.11 -18.51 4.59
C THR A 97 -0.90 -18.60 5.88
N LEU A 98 -1.35 -17.44 6.38
CA LEU A 98 -2.17 -17.32 7.58
C LEU A 98 -3.53 -16.71 7.24
N ARG A 99 -4.55 -17.13 7.99
CA ARG A 99 -5.89 -16.55 7.97
C ARG A 99 -5.99 -15.45 9.03
N ILE A 100 -6.41 -14.27 8.61
CA ILE A 100 -6.69 -13.10 9.46
C ILE A 100 -8.17 -13.15 9.83
N GLY A 101 -8.52 -13.89 10.89
CA GLY A 101 -9.88 -14.01 11.40
C GLY A 101 -10.91 -14.33 10.29
N ASN A 102 -11.92 -13.48 10.15
CA ASN A 102 -12.92 -13.49 9.07
C ASN A 102 -12.73 -12.34 8.06
N VAL A 103 -11.52 -11.77 7.97
CA VAL A 103 -11.22 -10.57 7.16
C VAL A 103 -10.51 -10.91 5.85
N GLY A 104 -9.55 -11.83 5.89
CA GLY A 104 -8.69 -12.10 4.73
C GLY A 104 -7.55 -13.05 5.02
N GLY A 105 -6.64 -13.19 4.06
CA GLY A 105 -5.38 -13.93 4.20
C GLY A 105 -4.16 -13.03 4.30
N ILE A 106 -3.05 -13.62 4.72
CA ILE A 106 -1.70 -13.06 4.56
C ILE A 106 -0.73 -14.17 4.18
N ILE A 107 0.22 -13.85 3.31
CA ILE A 107 1.32 -14.74 2.97
C ILE A 107 2.60 -14.07 3.45
N ILE A 108 3.13 -14.57 4.57
CA ILE A 108 4.38 -14.13 5.17
C ILE A 108 5.50 -14.90 4.51
N ARG A 109 6.47 -14.22 3.91
CA ARG A 109 7.54 -14.84 3.13
C ARG A 109 8.90 -14.23 3.44
N ASN A 110 9.90 -15.09 3.58
CA ASN A 110 11.32 -14.75 3.54
C ASN A 110 11.61 -14.12 2.20
N ARG A 111 11.58 -12.80 2.19
CA ARG A 111 11.93 -12.00 1.05
C ARG A 111 12.34 -10.66 1.60
N ARG A 112 13.59 -10.30 1.41
CA ARG A 112 14.02 -8.93 1.62
C ARG A 112 13.67 -8.16 0.35
N GLN A 113 12.87 -7.08 0.40
CA GLN A 113 13.03 -5.90 -0.49
C GLN A 113 11.92 -4.83 -0.39
N PRO A 114 12.21 -3.53 -0.63
CA PRO A 114 13.52 -2.88 -0.80
C PRO A 114 13.80 -1.88 0.33
N ALA A 115 14.93 -2.01 1.03
CA ALA A 115 15.65 -0.77 1.36
C ALA A 115 15.95 -0.11 0.00
N ALA A 116 15.92 1.22 -0.07
CA ALA A 116 16.00 2.03 -1.29
C ALA A 116 17.08 1.62 -2.32
N ASP A 117 18.02 0.75 -1.95
CA ASP A 117 19.22 0.40 -2.70
C ASP A 117 19.31 -1.04 -3.24
N ALA A 118 18.26 -1.87 -3.21
CA ALA A 118 18.47 -3.30 -3.47
C ALA A 118 17.48 -3.98 -4.43
N GLN A 119 17.40 -3.56 -5.69
CA GLN A 119 17.33 -4.48 -6.84
C GLN A 119 17.63 -3.69 -8.11
N PRO A 120 18.51 -4.15 -9.03
CA PRO A 120 18.50 -3.60 -10.38
C PRO A 120 17.07 -3.77 -10.90
N SER A 121 16.44 -2.66 -11.29
CA SER A 121 15.15 -2.69 -11.93
C SER A 121 15.23 -3.70 -13.06
N GLN A 122 14.37 -4.72 -13.03
CA GLN A 122 14.25 -5.56 -14.21
C GLN A 122 13.95 -4.63 -15.39
N PRO A 123 14.62 -4.79 -16.55
CA PRO A 123 14.38 -3.93 -17.70
C PRO A 123 12.88 -3.86 -18.00
N GLY A 124 12.29 -2.65 -17.93
CA GLY A 124 10.87 -2.43 -18.18
C GLY A 124 9.92 -2.47 -16.98
N ARG A 125 10.40 -2.72 -15.74
CA ARG A 125 9.55 -2.56 -14.54
C ARG A 125 9.67 -1.15 -13.97
N PRO A 126 8.56 -0.39 -13.78
CA PRO A 126 8.62 0.91 -13.14
C PRO A 126 9.10 0.78 -11.68
N PRO A 127 9.77 1.82 -11.14
CA PRO A 127 10.19 1.83 -9.74
C PRO A 127 8.99 1.71 -8.80
N LEU A 128 9.17 1.03 -7.67
CA LEU A 128 8.18 0.98 -6.59
C LEU A 128 8.25 2.28 -5.80
N THR A 129 7.21 3.12 -5.91
CA THR A 129 7.13 4.41 -5.22
C THR A 129 6.06 4.43 -4.12
N GLY A 130 5.16 3.44 -4.08
CA GLY A 130 4.14 3.32 -3.05
C GLY A 130 4.64 2.63 -1.79
N VAL A 131 4.25 3.15 -0.62
CA VAL A 131 4.60 2.61 0.70
C VAL A 131 3.32 2.38 1.49
N ILE A 132 3.20 1.19 2.09
CA ILE A 132 2.21 0.94 3.16
C ILE A 132 2.88 1.36 4.46
N ASN A 133 2.38 2.41 5.11
CA ASN A 133 2.98 2.92 6.35
C ASN A 133 2.71 2.00 7.56
N HIS A 134 1.45 1.56 7.72
CA HIS A 134 1.03 0.66 8.78
C HIS A 134 -0.25 -0.07 8.35
N ILE A 135 -0.60 -1.14 9.07
CA ILE A 135 -1.89 -1.82 8.92
C ILE A 135 -2.57 -1.85 10.29
N SER A 136 -3.84 -1.46 10.32
CA SER A 136 -4.67 -1.44 11.53
C SER A 136 -5.62 -2.61 11.56
N TYR A 137 -5.60 -3.38 12.65
CA TYR A 137 -6.54 -4.46 12.89
C TYR A 137 -7.42 -4.17 14.10
N GLY A 138 -8.71 -4.37 13.90
CA GLY A 138 -9.69 -4.40 14.97
C GLY A 138 -9.58 -5.67 15.81
N VAL A 139 -9.59 -5.57 17.12
CA VAL A 139 -9.57 -6.75 18.02
C VAL A 139 -10.71 -6.72 19.03
N GLN A 140 -11.14 -7.91 19.44
CA GLN A 140 -12.10 -8.11 20.51
C GLN A 140 -11.67 -9.28 21.41
N PRO A 141 -12.00 -9.23 22.72
CA PRO A 141 -12.64 -8.11 23.42
C PRO A 141 -11.70 -6.90 23.56
N TRP A 142 -12.27 -5.69 23.72
CA TRP A 142 -11.47 -4.47 23.92
C TRP A 142 -11.70 -3.87 25.31
N ASP A 143 -10.59 -3.67 26.01
CA ASP A 143 -10.47 -2.89 27.23
C ASP A 143 -9.09 -2.22 27.13
N THR A 144 -9.05 -0.89 27.07
CA THR A 144 -7.83 -0.14 26.72
C THR A 144 -6.68 -0.46 27.67
N ASP A 145 -6.95 -0.55 28.96
CA ASP A 145 -5.91 -0.78 29.97
C ASP A 145 -5.44 -2.24 29.95
N LYS A 146 -6.36 -3.20 29.78
CA LYS A 146 -5.98 -4.62 29.65
C LYS A 146 -5.20 -4.90 28.36
N VAL A 147 -5.57 -4.27 27.25
CA VAL A 147 -4.85 -4.39 25.98
C VAL A 147 -3.44 -3.82 26.14
N LYS A 148 -3.30 -2.62 26.71
CA LYS A 148 -1.99 -2.01 26.97
C LYS A 148 -1.12 -2.92 27.83
N ALA A 149 -1.66 -3.40 28.95
CA ALA A 149 -0.93 -4.27 29.88
C ALA A 149 -0.49 -5.58 29.21
N GLU A 150 -1.34 -6.18 28.36
CA GLU A 150 -0.99 -7.40 27.64
C GLU A 150 0.12 -7.18 26.60
N LEU A 151 0.10 -6.03 25.90
CA LEU A 151 1.17 -5.66 24.97
C LEU A 151 2.50 -5.46 25.71
N GLU A 152 2.49 -4.73 26.84
CA GLU A 152 3.67 -4.52 27.68
C GLU A 152 4.20 -5.84 28.27
N ARG A 153 3.31 -6.73 28.74
CA ARG A 153 3.68 -8.06 29.26
C ARG A 153 4.40 -8.92 28.21
N ARG A 154 4.10 -8.69 26.93
CA ARG A 154 4.76 -9.37 25.79
C ARG A 154 6.07 -8.71 25.36
N GLY A 155 6.52 -7.69 26.08
CA GLY A 155 7.75 -6.95 25.77
C GLY A 155 7.60 -5.97 24.61
N LEU A 156 6.37 -5.58 24.27
CA LEU A 156 6.10 -4.55 23.25
C LEU A 156 6.01 -3.18 23.89
N SER A 157 6.24 -2.15 23.09
CA SER A 157 6.15 -0.73 23.49
C SER A 157 4.91 -0.09 22.86
N PRO A 158 3.70 -0.27 23.44
CA PRO A 158 2.47 0.26 22.85
C PRO A 158 2.45 1.79 22.89
N ARG A 159 2.37 2.42 21.71
CA ARG A 159 2.19 3.86 21.57
C ARG A 159 0.70 4.17 21.38
N PRO A 160 0.04 4.90 22.29
CA PRO A 160 -1.38 5.21 22.15
C PRO A 160 -1.63 6.13 20.95
N ASP A 161 -2.65 5.82 20.16
CA ASP A 161 -3.22 6.69 19.14
C ASP A 161 -4.74 6.72 19.31
N MET A 162 -5.22 7.75 20.00
CA MET A 162 -6.60 7.88 20.45
C MET A 162 -7.21 9.11 19.79
N VAL A 163 -8.29 8.93 19.04
CA VAL A 163 -8.95 10.02 18.30
C VAL A 163 -10.39 10.17 18.78
N GLY A 164 -10.67 11.30 19.43
CA GLY A 164 -11.95 11.53 20.09
C GLY A 164 -12.27 10.47 21.15
N ASP A 165 -13.55 10.34 21.45
CA ASP A 165 -14.01 9.47 22.54
C ASP A 165 -14.13 8.00 22.11
N ASN A 166 -14.42 7.74 20.84
CA ASN A 166 -14.81 6.41 20.37
C ASN A 166 -13.66 5.60 19.76
N PHE A 167 -12.64 6.24 19.18
CA PHE A 167 -11.52 5.50 18.57
C PHE A 167 -10.37 5.38 19.54
N LYS A 168 -10.05 4.13 19.90
CA LYS A 168 -8.91 3.80 20.76
C LYS A 168 -8.01 2.79 20.05
N SER A 169 -6.71 3.05 20.04
CA SER A 169 -5.74 2.15 19.43
C SER A 169 -4.35 2.26 20.04
N PHE A 170 -3.53 1.24 19.79
CA PHE A 170 -2.10 1.24 20.07
C PHE A 170 -1.32 0.85 18.83
N HIS A 171 -0.19 1.51 18.62
CA HIS A 171 0.84 1.10 17.68
C HIS A 171 1.91 0.29 18.40
N VAL A 172 2.33 -0.82 17.80
CA VAL A 172 3.49 -1.62 18.23
C VAL A 172 4.33 -2.00 17.02
N THR A 173 5.61 -2.29 17.26
CA THR A 173 6.50 -2.76 16.21
C THR A 173 6.49 -4.29 16.16
N ASP A 174 6.32 -4.84 14.97
CA ASP A 174 6.42 -6.28 14.74
C ASP A 174 7.89 -6.78 14.68
N PRO A 175 8.16 -8.09 14.57
CA PRO A 175 9.51 -8.63 14.61
C PRO A 175 10.48 -8.11 13.53
N ASP A 176 9.95 -7.55 12.44
CA ASP A 176 10.74 -7.03 11.32
C ASP A 176 10.67 -5.51 11.18
N GLY A 177 10.16 -4.83 12.21
CA GLY A 177 10.16 -3.36 12.27
C GLY A 177 8.90 -2.70 11.71
N TRP A 178 7.88 -3.44 11.29
CA TRP A 178 6.65 -2.84 10.77
C TRP A 178 5.78 -2.24 11.86
N ASP A 179 5.13 -1.11 11.56
CA ASP A 179 4.17 -0.48 12.46
C ASP A 179 2.81 -1.20 12.35
N LEU A 180 2.47 -1.94 13.41
CA LEU A 180 1.20 -2.62 13.58
C LEU A 180 0.29 -1.78 14.48
N GLN A 181 -0.88 -1.39 13.97
CA GLN A 181 -1.90 -0.74 14.79
C GLN A 181 -2.97 -1.75 15.20
N ILE A 182 -3.36 -1.71 16.48
CA ILE A 182 -4.40 -2.55 17.07
C ILE A 182 -5.45 -1.61 17.64
N SER A 183 -6.70 -1.74 17.21
CA SER A 183 -7.78 -0.80 17.57
C SER A 183 -9.03 -1.49 18.11
N ASN A 184 -9.87 -0.69 18.75
CA ASN A 184 -11.20 -1.11 19.21
C ASN A 184 -12.26 -1.14 18.10
N GLN A 185 -11.89 -0.86 16.84
CA GLN A 185 -12.83 -0.85 15.72
C GLN A 185 -13.15 -2.26 15.25
N THR A 186 -14.36 -2.44 14.75
CA THR A 186 -14.90 -3.66 14.16
C THR A 186 -15.75 -3.26 12.97
N SER A 187 -16.11 -4.21 12.12
CA SER A 187 -17.09 -3.95 11.06
C SER A 187 -18.43 -3.47 11.61
N PHE A 188 -18.80 -3.85 12.85
CA PHE A 188 -20.05 -3.46 13.47
C PHE A 188 -20.04 -2.02 14.01
N ASN A 189 -19.14 -1.69 14.94
CA ASN A 189 -19.09 -0.36 15.57
C ASN A 189 -18.55 0.76 14.64
N ARG A 190 -17.91 0.42 13.53
CA ARG A 190 -17.50 1.40 12.51
C ARG A 190 -18.66 1.81 11.60
N ASN A 191 -19.63 0.94 11.39
CA ASN A 191 -20.77 1.19 10.50
C ASN A 191 -22.01 1.73 11.26
N THR A 192 -21.91 1.86 12.58
CA THR A 192 -23.02 2.29 13.46
C THR A 192 -22.72 3.60 14.22
N GLN A 193 -21.56 4.21 13.98
CA GLN A 193 -21.23 5.59 14.38
C GLN A 193 -21.53 6.56 13.24
#